data_AF-A0A2G1VQG1-F1
#
_entry.id   AF-A0A2G1VQG1-F1
#
_cell.length_a   1.000
_cell.length_b   1.000
_cell.length_c   1.000
_cell.angle_alpha   90.00
_cell.angle_beta   90.00
_cell.angle_gamma   90.00
#
_symmetry.space_group_name_H-M   'P 1'
#
loop_
_entity.id
_entity.type
_entity.pdbx_description
1 polymer ?
#
loop_
_entity_poly.entity_id
_entity_poly.type
_entity_poly.pdbx_seq_one_letter_code
_entity_poly.pdbx_strand_id
1 'polypeptide(L)'
;MNSSRYWYLALASCILYVIVSNLDIVWGFFLKPVYASFFYLYYYSSTKKHNLVFLVFQLSALIAEIYLLTDLNKYFDHVIYFYFIATAMMLLTFVPVLKIKPQEIKNSMLIEPILGVIFCTYVIVHLITVFYYNVPNKPLFLAGAILLWIFTLICTLIPLRNRHPYNIHLYIIAAALLV
;
A
#
# COMPACT_ATOMS: atom_id res chain seq x y z
N MET A 1 -3.92 23.60 9.46
CA MET A 1 -4.60 22.61 10.33
C MET A 1 -3.52 21.79 11.04
N ASN A 2 -3.55 21.70 12.37
CA ASN A 2 -2.45 21.28 13.25
C ASN A 2 -2.06 19.79 13.13
N SER A 3 -1.50 19.37 11.99
CA SER A 3 -0.93 18.03 11.78
C SER A 3 0.24 17.71 12.73
N SER A 4 0.87 18.75 13.29
CA SER A 4 1.96 18.64 14.26
C SER A 4 1.56 17.95 15.58
N ARG A 5 0.27 17.82 15.91
CA ARG A 5 -0.15 17.19 17.18
C ARG A 5 -0.35 15.68 17.14
N TYR A 6 -0.30 15.00 15.99
CA TYR A 6 -0.57 13.56 15.92
C TYR A 6 0.58 12.76 15.29
N TRP A 7 1.74 13.40 15.10
CA TRP A 7 2.93 12.77 14.54
C TRP A 7 3.39 11.55 15.36
N TYR A 8 3.17 11.54 16.67
CA TYR A 8 3.52 10.41 17.53
C TYR A 8 2.71 9.15 17.21
N LEU A 9 1.47 9.27 16.73
CA LEU A 9 0.68 8.12 16.28
C LEU A 9 1.26 7.56 14.97
N ALA A 10 1.63 8.43 14.03
CA ALA A 10 2.29 8.03 12.78
C ALA A 10 3.65 7.37 13.06
N LEU A 11 4.45 7.97 13.94
CA LEU A 11 5.73 7.43 14.38
C LEU A 11 5.56 6.08 15.08
N ALA A 12 4.58 5.97 15.98
CA ALA A 12 4.25 4.71 16.64
C ALA A 12 3.84 3.64 15.63
N SER A 13 3.02 3.96 14.61
CA SER A 13 2.68 3.01 13.55
C SER A 13 3.90 2.61 12.71
N CYS A 14 4.81 3.53 12.38
CA CYS A 14 6.05 3.19 11.66
C CYS A 14 6.98 2.30 12.50
N ILE A 15 7.13 2.59 13.80
CA ILE A 15 7.95 1.80 14.73
C ILE A 15 7.34 0.41 14.91
N LEU A 16 6.02 0.33 15.15
CA LEU A 16 5.28 -0.93 15.20
C LEU A 16 5.49 -1.73 13.93
N TYR A 17 5.42 -1.08 12.76
CA TYR A 17 5.65 -1.75 11.49
C TYR A 17 7.07 -2.32 11.38
N VAL A 18 8.13 -1.54 11.65
CA VAL A 18 9.53 -2.01 11.59
C VAL A 18 9.79 -3.17 12.55
N ILE A 19 9.18 -3.12 13.73
CA ILE A 19 9.24 -4.21 14.71
C ILE A 19 8.50 -5.44 14.17
N VAL A 20 7.29 -5.27 13.64
CA VAL A 20 6.47 -6.34 13.06
C VAL A 20 7.14 -7.03 11.87
N SER A 21 7.80 -6.26 10.99
CA SER A 21 8.51 -6.80 9.81
C SER A 21 9.68 -7.72 10.18
N ASN A 22 10.20 -7.61 11.41
CA ASN A 22 11.37 -8.35 11.89
C ASN A 22 11.03 -9.40 12.96
N LEU A 23 9.75 -9.54 13.34
CA LEU A 23 9.34 -10.49 14.35
C LEU A 23 8.86 -11.81 13.73
N ASP A 24 9.00 -12.90 14.50
CA ASP A 24 8.45 -14.21 14.13
C ASP A 24 6.97 -14.13 13.75
N ILE A 25 6.54 -15.00 12.83
CA ILE A 25 5.19 -15.11 12.25
C ILE A 25 4.08 -14.95 13.30
N VAL A 26 4.29 -15.52 14.49
CA VAL A 26 3.33 -15.48 15.62
C VAL A 26 3.09 -14.05 16.12
N TRP A 27 4.14 -13.26 16.32
CA TRP A 27 3.99 -11.89 16.81
C TRP A 27 3.52 -10.93 15.73
N GLY A 28 3.93 -11.18 14.47
CA GLY A 28 3.43 -10.42 13.31
C GLY A 28 1.91 -10.53 13.16
N PHE A 29 1.34 -11.70 13.42
CA PHE A 29 -0.11 -11.93 13.39
C PHE A 29 -0.89 -11.04 14.36
N PHE A 30 -0.39 -10.84 15.59
CA PHE A 30 -1.09 -10.03 16.61
C PHE A 30 -0.85 -8.52 16.46
N LEU A 31 0.33 -8.11 16.02
CA LEU A 31 0.70 -6.70 15.96
C LEU A 31 0.22 -6.00 14.67
N LYS A 32 -0.03 -6.72 13.57
CA LYS A 32 -0.57 -6.13 12.33
C LYS A 32 -1.99 -5.54 12.47
N PRO A 33 -2.97 -6.19 13.13
CA PRO A 33 -4.26 -5.58 13.46
C PRO A 33 -4.14 -4.32 14.32
N VAL A 34 -3.18 -4.32 15.24
CA VAL A 34 -2.88 -3.18 16.11
C VAL A 34 -2.33 -2.02 15.27
N TYR A 35 -1.40 -2.28 14.35
CA TYR A 35 -0.91 -1.30 13.38
C TYR A 35 -2.05 -0.69 12.54
N ALA A 36 -2.89 -1.52 11.93
CA ALA A 36 -4.02 -1.06 11.11
C ALA A 36 -4.97 -0.15 11.90
N SER A 37 -5.22 -0.51 13.17
CA SER A 37 -6.06 0.27 14.09
C SER A 37 -5.43 1.61 14.44
N PHE A 38 -4.15 1.66 14.84
CA PHE A 38 -3.44 2.91 15.12
C PHE A 38 -3.41 3.84 13.91
N PHE A 39 -3.26 3.26 12.73
CA PHE A 39 -3.19 4.00 11.49
C PHE A 39 -4.55 4.59 11.08
N TYR A 40 -5.64 3.85 11.27
CA TYR A 40 -7.00 4.38 11.12
C TYR A 40 -7.31 5.49 12.14
N LEU A 41 -6.91 5.30 13.40
CA LEU A 41 -7.05 6.33 14.44
C LEU A 41 -6.24 7.58 14.13
N TYR A 42 -5.03 7.45 13.57
CA TYR A 42 -4.24 8.57 13.10
C TYR A 42 -4.96 9.35 11.99
N TYR A 43 -5.52 8.64 11.00
CA TYR A 43 -6.30 9.25 9.93
C TYR A 43 -7.51 10.02 10.48
N TYR A 44 -8.31 9.38 11.33
CA TYR A 44 -9.49 10.00 11.93
C TYR A 44 -9.11 11.20 12.80
N SER A 45 -8.04 11.09 13.59
CA SER A 45 -7.59 12.18 14.46
C SER A 45 -7.10 13.40 13.67
N SER A 46 -6.46 13.17 12.53
CA SER A 46 -5.90 14.21 11.65
C SER A 46 -6.95 14.88 10.77
N THR A 47 -7.94 14.12 10.30
CA THR A 47 -8.96 14.62 9.35
C THR A 47 -10.31 14.94 10.01
N LYS A 48 -10.55 14.41 11.22
CA LYS A 48 -11.84 14.44 11.95
C LYS A 48 -13.02 13.90 11.13
N LYS A 49 -12.74 13.03 10.16
CA LYS A 49 -13.74 12.41 9.28
C LYS A 49 -13.48 10.92 9.18
N HIS A 50 -14.56 10.14 9.15
CA HIS A 50 -14.47 8.73 8.78
C HIS A 50 -14.31 8.59 7.28
N ASN A 51 -13.48 7.64 6.85
CA ASN A 51 -13.32 7.27 5.46
C ASN A 51 -13.57 5.77 5.31
N LEU A 52 -14.74 5.43 4.77
CA LEU A 52 -15.16 4.05 4.57
C LEU A 52 -14.28 3.33 3.54
N VAL A 53 -13.85 4.03 2.48
CA VAL A 53 -12.96 3.46 1.45
C VAL A 53 -11.64 3.02 2.10
N PHE A 54 -11.08 3.88 2.96
CA PHE A 54 -9.86 3.57 3.70
C PHE A 54 -10.04 2.44 4.73
N LEU A 55 -11.21 2.35 5.36
CA LEU A 55 -11.52 1.25 6.27
C LEU A 55 -11.60 -0.09 5.54
N VAL A 56 -12.32 -0.14 4.41
CA VAL A 56 -12.43 -1.35 3.57
C VAL A 56 -11.05 -1.77 3.07
N PHE A 57 -10.24 -0.81 2.65
CA PHE A 57 -8.84 -1.05 2.31
C PHE A 57 -8.08 -1.78 3.44
N GLN A 58 -8.08 -1.23 4.66
CA GLN A 58 -7.38 -1.82 5.81
C GLN A 58 -7.88 -3.22 6.15
N LEU A 59 -9.21 -3.41 6.17
CA LEU A 59 -9.81 -4.71 6.49
C LEU A 59 -9.46 -5.75 5.43
N SER A 60 -9.53 -5.41 4.14
CA SER A 60 -9.19 -6.33 3.06
C SER A 60 -7.71 -6.72 3.09
N ALA A 61 -6.79 -5.77 3.33
CA ALA A 61 -5.37 -6.06 3.49
C ALA A 61 -5.11 -7.00 4.68
N LEU A 62 -5.78 -6.77 5.81
CA LEU A 62 -5.65 -7.59 7.01
C LEU A 62 -6.19 -9.01 6.80
N ILE A 63 -7.31 -9.17 6.08
CA ILE A 63 -7.85 -10.50 5.75
C ILE A 63 -6.93 -11.23 4.77
N ALA A 64 -6.41 -10.56 3.74
CA ALA A 64 -5.44 -11.14 2.81
C ALA A 64 -4.21 -11.69 3.55
N GLU A 65 -3.69 -10.90 4.49
CA GLU A 65 -2.55 -11.26 5.31
C GLU A 65 -2.84 -12.47 6.22
N ILE A 66 -4.01 -12.53 6.86
CA ILE A 66 -4.40 -13.69 7.69
C ILE A 66 -4.36 -14.98 6.84
N TYR A 67 -4.90 -14.94 5.62
CA TYR A 67 -4.85 -16.09 4.72
C TYR A 67 -3.42 -16.43 4.27
N LEU A 68 -2.60 -15.41 3.98
CA LEU A 68 -1.19 -15.57 3.61
C LEU A 68 -0.39 -16.26 4.72
N LEU A 69 -0.56 -15.84 5.97
CA LEU A 69 0.17 -16.36 7.14
C LEU A 69 -0.35 -17.73 7.60
N THR A 70 -1.62 -18.05 7.35
CA THR A 70 -2.20 -19.33 7.76
C THR A 70 -1.72 -20.46 6.85
N ASP A 71 -1.96 -20.34 5.54
CA ASP A 71 -1.53 -21.30 4.53
C ASP A 71 -1.73 -20.68 3.14
N LEU A 72 -0.65 -20.11 2.58
CA LEU A 72 -0.67 -19.50 1.26
C LEU A 72 -1.07 -20.51 0.16
N ASN A 73 -0.64 -21.77 0.24
CA ASN A 73 -0.92 -22.74 -0.81
C ASN A 73 -2.41 -23.08 -0.85
N LYS A 74 -3.05 -23.18 0.32
CA LYS A 74 -4.49 -23.46 0.42
C LYS A 74 -5.36 -22.24 0.11
N TYR A 75 -4.95 -21.05 0.56
CA TYR A 75 -5.76 -19.84 0.46
C TYR A 75 -5.29 -18.86 -0.62
N PHE A 76 -4.42 -19.28 -1.54
CA PHE A 76 -3.83 -18.44 -2.59
C PHE A 76 -4.85 -17.53 -3.27
N ASP A 77 -5.95 -18.10 -3.78
CA ASP A 77 -6.97 -17.34 -4.49
C ASP A 77 -7.63 -16.28 -3.60
N HIS A 78 -7.88 -16.62 -2.33
CA HIS A 78 -8.47 -15.69 -1.35
C HIS A 78 -7.52 -14.52 -1.08
N VAL A 79 -6.23 -14.80 -0.89
CA VAL A 79 -5.19 -13.78 -0.71
C VAL A 79 -5.25 -12.80 -1.88
N ILE A 80 -5.19 -13.30 -3.12
CA ILE A 80 -5.19 -12.43 -4.30
C ILE A 80 -6.51 -11.67 -4.45
N TYR A 81 -7.67 -12.26 -4.15
CA TYR A 81 -8.96 -11.56 -4.17
C TYR A 81 -9.04 -10.41 -3.17
N PHE A 82 -8.58 -10.62 -1.93
CA PHE A 82 -8.55 -9.54 -0.95
C PHE A 82 -7.52 -8.47 -1.30
N TYR A 83 -6.40 -8.83 -1.92
CA TYR A 83 -5.45 -7.87 -2.51
C TYR A 83 -6.08 -7.04 -3.65
N PHE A 84 -6.91 -7.65 -4.50
CA PHE A 84 -7.66 -6.92 -5.53
C PHE A 84 -8.55 -5.85 -4.92
N ILE A 85 -9.31 -6.21 -3.87
CA ILE A 85 -10.19 -5.29 -3.15
C ILE A 85 -9.36 -4.16 -2.50
N ALA A 86 -8.29 -4.51 -1.80
CA ALA A 86 -7.41 -3.55 -1.14
C ALA A 86 -6.84 -2.54 -2.14
N THR A 87 -6.31 -3.03 -3.24
CA THR A 87 -5.70 -2.20 -4.28
C THR A 87 -6.74 -1.27 -4.93
N ALA A 88 -7.94 -1.78 -5.23
CA ALA A 88 -9.02 -0.96 -5.78
C ALA A 88 -9.45 0.16 -4.82
N MET A 89 -9.62 -0.15 -3.53
CA MET A 89 -9.99 0.85 -2.51
C MET A 89 -8.89 1.90 -2.32
N MET A 90 -7.62 1.49 -2.40
CA MET A 90 -6.50 2.41 -2.32
C MET A 90 -6.47 3.36 -3.53
N LEU A 91 -6.70 2.84 -4.74
CA LEU A 91 -6.85 3.67 -5.95
C LEU A 91 -8.01 4.68 -5.81
N LEU A 92 -9.15 4.25 -5.27
CA LEU A 92 -10.28 5.15 -4.97
C LEU A 92 -9.90 6.25 -3.97
N THR A 93 -9.05 5.94 -3.00
CA THR A 93 -8.53 6.92 -2.03
C THR A 93 -7.64 7.97 -2.70
N PHE A 94 -6.96 7.63 -3.80
CA PHE A 94 -6.15 8.57 -4.58
C PHE A 94 -6.93 9.42 -5.59
N VAL A 95 -8.18 9.06 -5.93
CA VAL A 95 -9.00 9.81 -6.91
C VAL A 95 -9.06 11.33 -6.61
N PRO A 96 -9.26 11.80 -5.36
CA PRO A 96 -9.26 13.23 -5.07
C PRO A 96 -7.92 13.91 -5.38
N VAL A 97 -6.80 13.21 -5.18
CA VAL A 97 -5.45 13.73 -5.45
C VAL A 97 -5.18 13.77 -6.95
N LEU A 98 -5.65 12.77 -7.68
CA LEU A 98 -5.54 12.73 -9.15
C LEU A 98 -6.40 13.82 -9.81
N LYS A 99 -7.48 14.31 -9.19
CA LYS A 99 -8.27 15.42 -9.75
C LYS A 99 -7.57 16.79 -9.68
N ILE A 100 -6.47 16.91 -8.93
CA ILE A 100 -5.69 18.15 -8.85
C ILE A 100 -4.97 18.37 -10.18
N LYS A 101 -5.02 19.60 -10.72
CA LYS A 101 -4.34 19.93 -11.98
C LYS A 101 -2.84 19.67 -11.84
N PRO A 102 -2.22 18.98 -12.82
CA PRO A 102 -0.78 18.78 -12.82
C PRO A 102 -0.05 20.13 -12.84
N GLN A 103 0.99 20.26 -12.02
CA GLN A 103 1.89 21.40 -12.08
C GLN A 103 2.74 21.33 -13.35
N GLU A 104 3.33 22.45 -13.78
CA GLU A 104 4.26 22.46 -14.91
C GLU A 104 5.40 21.45 -14.69
N ILE A 105 5.42 20.39 -15.49
CA ILE A 105 6.36 19.29 -15.35
C ILE A 105 7.67 19.72 -16.01
N LYS A 106 8.72 19.95 -15.21
CA LYS A 106 10.09 20.13 -15.74
C LYS A 106 10.73 18.75 -15.98
N ASN A 107 11.58 18.62 -17.00
CA ASN A 107 12.25 17.35 -17.33
C ASN A 107 13.03 16.75 -16.15
N SER A 108 13.62 17.59 -15.29
CA SER A 108 14.31 17.14 -14.07
C SER A 108 13.39 16.47 -13.05
N MET A 109 12.07 16.70 -13.13
CA MET A 109 11.06 16.17 -12.22
C MET A 109 10.56 14.77 -12.63
N LEU A 110 10.94 14.29 -13.81
CA LEU A 110 10.52 12.99 -14.34
C LEU A 110 11.49 11.86 -13.99
N ILE A 111 12.75 12.19 -13.70
CA ILE A 111 13.82 11.20 -13.47
C ILE A 111 13.48 10.29 -12.28
N GLU A 112 13.11 10.87 -11.13
CA GLU A 112 12.78 10.13 -9.91
C GLU A 112 11.56 9.20 -10.09
N PRO A 113 10.39 9.68 -10.59
CA PRO A 113 9.26 8.81 -10.92
C PRO A 113 9.62 7.68 -11.89
N ILE A 114 10.37 7.97 -12.95
CA ILE A 114 10.75 6.98 -13.97
C ILE A 114 11.64 5.89 -13.36
N LEU A 115 12.66 6.26 -12.59
CA LEU A 115 13.51 5.31 -11.89
C LEU A 115 12.70 4.45 -10.92
N GLY A 116 11.74 5.04 -10.19
CA GLY A 116 10.81 4.32 -9.34
C GLY A 116 9.97 3.28 -10.09
N VAL A 117 9.41 3.66 -11.26
CA VAL A 117 8.66 2.73 -12.11
C VAL A 117 9.55 1.60 -12.63
N ILE A 118 10.76 1.90 -13.11
CA ILE A 118 11.70 0.89 -13.62
C ILE A 118 12.04 -0.11 -12.51
N PHE A 119 12.39 0.38 -11.33
CA PHE A 119 12.71 -0.47 -10.18
C PHE A 119 11.54 -1.36 -9.79
N CYS A 120 10.34 -0.80 -9.65
CA CYS A 120 9.17 -1.60 -9.29
C CYS A 120 8.79 -2.60 -10.38
N THR A 121 8.92 -2.23 -11.65
CA THR A 121 8.70 -3.15 -12.78
C THR A 121 9.68 -4.32 -12.71
N TYR A 122 10.96 -4.05 -12.44
CA TYR A 122 11.97 -5.09 -12.23
C TYR A 122 11.58 -6.03 -11.07
N VAL A 123 11.18 -5.48 -9.92
CA VAL A 123 10.75 -6.29 -8.76
C VAL A 123 9.55 -7.17 -9.09
N ILE A 124 8.54 -6.64 -9.78
CA ILE A 124 7.35 -7.40 -10.18
C ILE A 124 7.72 -8.52 -11.16
N VAL A 125 8.53 -8.22 -12.18
CA VAL A 125 9.01 -9.23 -13.13
C VAL A 125 9.83 -10.30 -12.40
N HIS A 126 10.71 -9.91 -11.49
CA HIS A 126 11.49 -10.83 -10.67
C HIS A 126 10.59 -11.76 -9.84
N LEU A 127 9.58 -11.20 -9.14
CA LEU A 127 8.57 -11.97 -8.42
C LEU A 127 7.86 -12.98 -9.31
N ILE A 128 7.45 -12.57 -10.52
CA ILE A 128 6.85 -13.49 -11.48
C ILE A 128 7.83 -14.62 -11.80
N THR A 129 9.07 -14.31 -12.18
CA THR A 129 10.04 -15.34 -12.57
C THR A 129 10.35 -16.36 -11.46
N VAL A 130 10.39 -15.91 -10.21
CA VAL A 130 10.73 -16.76 -9.06
C VAL A 130 9.54 -17.63 -8.63
N PHE A 131 8.33 -17.09 -8.62
CA PHE A 131 7.17 -17.77 -8.02
C PHE A 131 6.21 -18.40 -9.03
N TYR A 132 6.28 -18.05 -10.33
CA TYR A 132 5.28 -18.45 -11.33
C TYR A 132 5.03 -19.96 -11.43
N TYR A 133 6.06 -20.79 -11.28
CA TYR A 133 5.90 -22.25 -11.34
C TYR A 133 5.35 -22.86 -10.05
N ASN A 134 5.47 -22.15 -8.93
CA ASN A 134 5.11 -22.63 -7.61
C ASN A 134 3.72 -22.14 -7.15
N VAL A 135 3.13 -21.19 -7.86
CA VAL A 135 1.79 -20.68 -7.50
C VAL A 135 0.67 -21.64 -7.94
N PRO A 136 -0.35 -21.87 -7.10
CA PRO A 136 -1.49 -22.72 -7.44
C PRO A 136 -2.30 -22.24 -8.64
N ASN A 137 -2.48 -20.91 -8.77
CA ASN A 137 -3.34 -20.30 -9.78
C ASN A 137 -2.58 -19.23 -10.59
N LYS A 138 -1.95 -19.66 -11.69
CA LYS A 138 -1.08 -18.81 -12.53
C LYS A 138 -1.83 -17.63 -13.19
N PRO A 139 -3.02 -17.81 -13.79
CA PRO A 139 -3.75 -16.68 -14.35
C PRO A 139 -4.08 -15.60 -13.32
N LEU A 140 -4.51 -16.02 -12.13
CA LEU A 140 -4.85 -15.09 -11.05
C LEU A 140 -3.61 -14.37 -10.51
N PHE A 141 -2.49 -15.08 -10.39
CA PHE A 141 -1.20 -14.49 -10.02
C PHE A 141 -0.75 -13.41 -11.02
N LEU A 142 -0.80 -13.70 -12.33
CA LEU A 142 -0.47 -12.73 -13.37
C LEU A 142 -1.40 -11.51 -13.35
N ALA A 143 -2.70 -11.72 -13.16
CA ALA A 143 -3.65 -10.63 -13.03
C ALA A 143 -3.32 -9.72 -11.82
N GLY A 144 -2.95 -10.33 -10.68
CA GLY A 144 -2.50 -9.59 -9.49
C GLY A 144 -1.23 -8.79 -9.74
N ALA A 145 -0.24 -9.38 -10.43
CA ALA A 145 1.00 -8.68 -10.79
C ALA A 145 0.77 -7.51 -11.75
N ILE A 146 -0.11 -7.65 -12.75
CA ILE A 146 -0.51 -6.56 -13.64
C ILE A 146 -1.18 -5.43 -12.85
N LEU A 147 -2.08 -5.78 -11.92
CA LEU A 147 -2.72 -4.76 -11.09
C LEU A 147 -1.72 -4.03 -10.20
N LEU A 148 -0.77 -4.74 -9.58
CA LEU A 148 0.29 -4.13 -8.78
C LEU A 148 1.15 -3.18 -9.63
N TRP A 149 1.42 -3.54 -10.89
CA TRP A 149 2.13 -2.69 -11.84
C TRP A 149 1.34 -1.42 -12.16
N ILE A 150 0.04 -1.53 -12.47
CA ILE A 150 -0.86 -0.38 -12.70
C ILE A 150 -0.94 0.51 -11.46
N PHE A 151 -1.09 -0.07 -10.27
CA PHE A 151 -1.11 0.65 -9.01
C PHE A 151 0.16 1.48 -8.83
N THR A 152 1.32 0.87 -9.10
CA THR A 152 2.60 1.55 -8.99
C THR A 152 2.72 2.72 -9.97
N LEU A 153 2.26 2.56 -11.21
CA LEU A 153 2.20 3.65 -12.19
C LEU A 153 1.31 4.81 -11.71
N ILE A 154 0.17 4.52 -11.09
CA ILE A 154 -0.71 5.55 -10.56
C ILE A 154 -0.06 6.27 -9.39
N CYS A 155 0.64 5.54 -8.51
CA CYS A 155 1.38 6.11 -7.39
C CYS A 155 2.47 7.10 -7.85
N THR A 156 3.14 6.84 -8.97
CA THR A 156 4.16 7.77 -9.50
C THR A 156 3.59 9.05 -10.12
N LEU A 157 2.28 9.10 -10.38
CA LEU A 157 1.58 10.32 -10.80
C LEU A 157 1.23 11.26 -9.63
N ILE A 158 1.14 10.73 -8.41
CA ILE A 158 0.81 11.50 -7.19
C ILE A 158 1.81 12.65 -6.93
N PRO A 159 3.15 12.42 -6.91
CA PRO A 159 4.12 13.47 -6.62
C PRO A 159 4.20 14.53 -7.74
N LEU A 160 3.75 14.19 -8.95
CA LEU A 160 3.66 15.13 -10.07
C LEU A 160 2.44 16.07 -9.98
N ARG A 161 1.39 15.68 -9.24
CA ARG A 161 0.15 16.47 -9.12
C ARG A 161 0.04 17.27 -7.82
N ASN A 162 0.65 16.80 -6.72
CA ASN A 162 0.54 17.51 -5.45
C ASN A 162 1.80 17.35 -4.57
N ARG A 163 2.75 18.28 -4.73
CA ARG A 163 4.06 18.32 -4.04
C ARG A 163 4.03 18.77 -2.58
N HIS A 164 2.86 18.91 -1.96
CA HIS A 164 2.82 19.37 -0.57
C HIS A 164 3.52 18.34 0.33
N PRO A 165 4.46 18.73 1.21
CA PRO A 165 5.20 17.80 2.09
C PRO A 165 4.30 16.94 3.00
N TYR A 166 3.03 17.30 3.18
CA TYR A 166 2.03 16.49 3.88
C TYR A 166 1.59 15.23 3.10
N ASN A 167 1.85 15.12 1.79
CA ASN A 167 1.55 13.92 1.00
C ASN A 167 2.67 12.86 1.02
N ILE A 168 3.83 13.17 1.59
CA ILE A 168 4.82 12.14 1.96
C ILE A 168 4.17 11.11 2.88
N HIS A 169 3.20 11.52 3.71
CA HIS A 169 2.39 10.59 4.50
C HIS A 169 1.64 9.59 3.62
N LEU A 170 1.00 10.01 2.51
CA LEU A 170 0.36 9.12 1.52
C LEU A 170 1.35 8.16 0.85
N TYR A 171 2.58 8.61 0.61
CA TYR A 171 3.66 7.76 0.11
C TYR A 171 4.08 6.70 1.14
N ILE A 172 4.14 7.05 2.43
CA ILE A 172 4.39 6.11 3.52
C ILE A 172 3.22 5.12 3.63
N ILE A 173 1.97 5.56 3.42
CA ILE A 173 0.79 4.65 3.36
C ILE A 173 0.93 3.66 2.19
N ALA A 174 1.34 4.13 1.01
CA ALA A 174 1.51 3.29 -0.17
C ALA A 174 2.75 2.36 -0.09
N ALA A 175 3.82 2.81 0.56
CA ALA A 175 5.05 2.03 0.75
C ALA A 175 4.90 0.96 1.83
N ALA A 176 4.12 1.21 2.89
CA ALA A 176 3.78 0.21 3.91
C ALA A 176 2.92 -0.96 3.37
N LEU A 177 2.43 -0.83 2.14
CA LEU A 177 1.62 -1.81 1.40
C LEU A 177 2.45 -2.70 0.46
N LEU A 178 3.68 -2.27 0.14
CA LEU A 178 4.53 -2.87 -0.90
C LEU A 178 5.46 -3.96 -0.35
N VAL A 179 5.36 -4.28 0.95
CA VAL A 179 6.11 -5.34 1.64
C VAL A 179 5.12 -6.34 2.22
#